data_AF-A0A428T497-F1
#
_entry.id   AF-A0A428T497-F1
#
_cell.length_a   1.000
_cell.length_b   1.000
_cell.length_c   1.000
_cell.angle_alpha   90.00
_cell.angle_beta   90.00
_cell.angle_gamma   90.00
#
_symmetry.space_group_name_H-M   'P 1'
#
loop_
_entity.id
_entity.type
_entity.pdbx_description
1 polymer ?
#
loop_
_entity_poly.entity_id
_entity_poly.type
_entity_poly.pdbx_seq_one_letter_code
_entity_poly.pdbx_strand_id
1 'polypeptide(L)'
;MLYDLNIAWSPSTTPDQLLQTLILSSSLGYSTVALSHELTLPFPANPVAPFPKLPSSSAKLPNILHRATLPLTDPAASNYRLGSLVAAYDILAIRPLTDKAFQNACLTLDVPIISMDFTQHFQFHFRPKPCMAAVTRGVRFEVCYSQALAADARGRANFISNVTSLVRATRGRGIMISSEAKDALSLRAPADVVNLLNVWGLNSEKGMQGLGAIPRSIVVNEGIKRSGFRGVIDVVEVAKRDEKQGETDEDGKASDATGKKKNKGQNQKRKSDGEDAQPMSKRQAKKMKLASRGTGPDKK
;
A
#
# COMPACT_ATOMS: atom_id res chain seq x y z
N MET A 1 -1.58 -12.18 -0.34
CA MET A 1 -1.92 -11.40 -1.55
C MET A 1 -0.62 -10.95 -2.17
N LEU A 2 -0.44 -11.23 -3.45
CA LEU A 2 0.77 -10.86 -4.21
C LEU A 2 0.43 -9.80 -5.24
N TYR A 3 1.38 -8.92 -5.50
CA TYR A 3 1.20 -7.74 -6.33
C TYR A 3 2.26 -7.68 -7.42
N ASP A 4 1.88 -7.23 -8.60
CA ASP A 4 2.79 -6.77 -9.65
C ASP A 4 2.36 -5.38 -10.11
N LEU A 5 3.03 -4.34 -9.61
CA LEU A 5 2.59 -2.96 -9.82
C LEU A 5 3.19 -2.33 -11.09
N ASN A 6 3.70 -3.13 -12.02
CA ASN A 6 4.26 -2.63 -13.28
C ASN A 6 4.15 -3.63 -14.43
N ILE A 7 2.96 -3.83 -15.00
CA ILE A 7 2.85 -4.46 -16.32
C ILE A 7 2.89 -3.36 -17.36
N ALA A 8 3.85 -3.41 -18.29
CA ALA A 8 4.03 -2.35 -19.27
C ALA A 8 2.88 -2.35 -20.28
N TRP A 9 2.26 -1.19 -20.50
CA TRP A 9 1.21 -1.02 -21.48
C TRP A 9 1.47 0.20 -22.36
N SER A 10 1.21 0.05 -23.66
CA SER A 10 1.20 1.13 -24.63
C SER A 10 -0.06 1.07 -25.50
N PRO A 11 -0.43 2.17 -26.17
CA PRO A 11 -1.55 2.15 -27.13
C PRO A 11 -1.38 1.14 -28.29
N SER A 12 -0.16 0.68 -28.53
CA SER A 12 0.16 -0.38 -29.50
C SER A 12 -0.05 -1.81 -28.97
N THR A 13 -0.26 -2.00 -27.67
CA THR A 13 -0.54 -3.31 -27.08
C THR A 13 -1.94 -3.77 -27.50
N THR A 14 -2.04 -4.92 -28.17
CA THR A 14 -3.34 -5.45 -28.58
C THR A 14 -4.16 -5.93 -27.38
N PRO A 15 -5.50 -5.85 -27.42
CA PRO A 15 -6.35 -6.35 -26.34
C PRO A 15 -6.11 -7.82 -26.00
N ASP A 16 -5.85 -8.65 -27.01
CA ASP A 16 -5.59 -10.08 -26.83
C ASP A 16 -4.26 -10.33 -26.11
N GLN A 17 -3.19 -9.61 -26.48
CA GLN A 17 -1.89 -9.70 -25.82
C GLN A 17 -2.00 -9.26 -24.35
N LEU A 18 -2.75 -8.18 -24.09
CA LEU A 18 -3.00 -7.70 -22.75
C LEU A 18 -3.76 -8.74 -21.92
N LEU A 19 -4.84 -9.31 -22.47
CA LEU A 19 -5.63 -10.34 -21.80
C LEU A 19 -4.80 -11.60 -21.51
N GLN A 20 -3.98 -12.07 -22.44
CA GLN A 20 -3.08 -13.20 -22.24
C GLN A 20 -2.09 -12.93 -21.08
N THR A 21 -1.52 -11.73 -21.05
CA THR A 21 -0.59 -11.31 -19.99
C THR A 21 -1.28 -11.29 -18.61
N LEU A 22 -2.52 -10.77 -18.54
CA LEU A 22 -3.30 -10.72 -17.31
C LEU A 22 -3.74 -12.11 -16.82
N ILE A 23 -4.16 -12.99 -17.73
CA ILE A 23 -4.50 -14.38 -17.40
C ILE A 23 -3.28 -15.12 -16.84
N LEU A 24 -2.13 -14.99 -17.50
CA LEU A 24 -0.89 -15.62 -17.02
C LEU A 24 -0.46 -15.05 -15.67
N SER A 25 -0.58 -13.73 -15.47
CA SER A 25 -0.28 -13.11 -14.17
C SER A 25 -1.16 -13.69 -13.05
N SER A 26 -2.46 -13.86 -13.31
CA SER A 26 -3.40 -14.51 -12.39
C SER A 26 -3.03 -15.97 -12.10
N SER A 27 -2.65 -16.75 -13.13
CA SER A 27 -2.27 -18.16 -12.96
C SER A 27 -0.95 -18.35 -12.21
N LEU A 28 -0.02 -17.39 -12.31
CA LEU A 28 1.20 -17.32 -11.51
C LEU A 28 0.94 -16.94 -10.04
N GLY A 29 -0.29 -16.51 -9.71
CA GLY A 29 -0.71 -16.19 -8.35
C GLY A 29 -0.71 -14.69 -8.00
N TYR A 30 -0.51 -13.79 -8.97
CA TYR A 30 -0.66 -12.36 -8.74
C TYR A 30 -2.14 -12.00 -8.66
N SER A 31 -2.53 -11.47 -7.51
CA SER A 31 -3.92 -11.11 -7.20
C SER A 31 -4.28 -9.69 -7.59
N THR A 32 -3.30 -8.79 -7.62
CA THR A 32 -3.48 -7.38 -8.00
C THR A 32 -2.33 -6.96 -8.87
N VAL A 33 -2.63 -6.34 -10.00
CA VAL A 33 -1.64 -5.89 -10.96
C VAL A 33 -1.89 -4.44 -11.32
N ALA A 34 -0.85 -3.69 -11.69
CA ALA A 34 -1.02 -2.35 -12.24
C ALA A 34 -0.55 -2.28 -13.68
N LEU A 35 -1.42 -1.81 -14.57
CA LEU A 35 -1.05 -1.45 -15.94
C LEU A 35 -0.35 -0.10 -15.90
N SER A 36 0.89 -0.08 -16.37
CA SER A 36 1.79 1.07 -16.30
C SER A 36 1.91 1.72 -17.67
N HIS A 37 1.55 3.00 -17.73
CA HIS A 37 1.73 3.83 -18.91
C HIS A 37 2.87 4.85 -18.67
N GLU A 38 3.86 4.87 -19.54
CA GLU A 38 4.95 5.86 -19.48
C GLU A 38 4.48 7.18 -20.13
N LEU A 39 4.46 8.26 -19.34
CA LEU A 39 3.99 9.56 -19.79
C LEU A 39 5.11 10.32 -20.51
N THR A 40 4.74 11.00 -21.59
CA THR A 40 5.62 11.95 -22.28
C THR A 40 5.28 13.38 -21.89
N LEU A 41 6.31 14.23 -21.79
CA LEU A 41 6.14 15.66 -21.58
C LEU A 41 5.81 16.36 -22.91
N PRO A 42 4.98 17.42 -22.92
CA PRO A 42 4.32 18.05 -21.77
C PRO A 42 3.04 17.33 -21.35
N PHE A 43 2.75 17.30 -20.04
CA PHE A 43 1.52 16.65 -19.55
C PHE A 43 0.27 17.44 -19.94
N PRO A 44 -0.82 16.77 -20.36
CA PRO A 44 -2.08 17.45 -20.63
C PRO A 44 -2.64 18.11 -19.35
N ALA A 45 -3.41 19.20 -19.51
CA ALA A 45 -4.01 19.91 -18.38
C ALA A 45 -5.00 19.02 -17.60
N ASN A 46 -5.81 18.25 -18.35
CA ASN A 46 -6.76 17.27 -17.83
C ASN A 46 -6.33 15.87 -18.30
N PRO A 47 -5.48 15.17 -17.54
CA PRO A 47 -5.06 13.83 -17.90
C PRO A 47 -6.25 12.85 -17.81
N VAL A 48 -6.42 12.03 -18.85
CA VAL A 48 -7.34 10.89 -18.85
C VAL A 48 -6.49 9.64 -19.01
N ALA A 49 -6.75 8.63 -18.19
CA ALA A 49 -6.01 7.37 -18.27
C ALA A 49 -6.37 6.63 -19.58
N PRO A 50 -5.40 6.31 -20.44
CA PRO A 50 -5.65 5.80 -21.80
C PRO A 50 -5.98 4.30 -21.85
N PHE A 51 -6.26 3.66 -20.71
CA PHE A 51 -6.39 2.21 -20.64
C PHE A 51 -7.68 1.72 -21.32
N PRO A 52 -7.60 0.65 -22.14
CA PRO A 52 -8.75 0.12 -22.83
C PRO A 52 -9.70 -0.56 -21.84
N LYS A 53 -10.99 -0.60 -22.18
CA LYS A 53 -11.91 -1.54 -21.54
C LYS A 53 -11.47 -2.95 -21.90
N LEU A 54 -11.29 -3.80 -20.90
CA LEU A 54 -10.88 -5.17 -21.12
C LEU A 54 -12.01 -5.96 -21.80
N PRO A 55 -11.68 -6.84 -22.77
CA PRO A 55 -12.67 -7.75 -23.34
C PRO A 55 -13.20 -8.71 -22.27
N SER A 56 -14.41 -9.22 -22.47
CA SER A 56 -14.98 -10.23 -21.57
C SER A 56 -14.11 -11.50 -21.61
N SER A 57 -13.77 -12.01 -20.43
CA SER A 57 -13.02 -13.25 -20.28
C SER A 57 -13.76 -14.21 -19.36
N SER A 58 -13.76 -15.49 -19.70
CA SER A 58 -14.23 -16.55 -18.81
C SER A 58 -13.19 -16.89 -17.72
N ALA A 59 -11.94 -16.49 -17.91
CA ALA A 59 -10.86 -16.74 -16.97
C ALA A 59 -10.85 -15.69 -15.85
N LYS A 60 -10.38 -16.11 -14.67
CA LYS A 60 -10.20 -15.21 -13.52
C LYS A 60 -9.09 -14.20 -13.79
N LEU A 61 -9.45 -12.92 -13.88
CA LEU A 61 -8.51 -11.82 -14.00
C LEU A 61 -8.07 -11.30 -12.61
N PRO A 62 -6.87 -10.72 -12.49
CA PRO A 62 -6.45 -10.04 -11.27
C PRO A 62 -7.23 -8.73 -11.08
N ASN A 63 -7.16 -8.15 -9.88
CA ASN A 63 -7.59 -6.77 -9.68
C ASN A 63 -6.63 -5.83 -10.41
N ILE A 64 -7.15 -4.94 -11.26
CA ILE A 64 -6.33 -4.12 -12.16
C ILE A 64 -6.34 -2.67 -11.68
N LEU A 65 -5.14 -2.14 -11.50
CA LEU A 65 -4.89 -0.75 -11.16
C LEU A 65 -4.26 -0.02 -12.36
N HIS A 66 -4.42 1.29 -12.39
CA HIS A 66 -3.88 2.17 -13.41
C HIS A 66 -2.71 2.96 -12.85
N ARG A 67 -1.54 2.78 -13.45
CA ARG A 67 -0.31 3.45 -13.03
C ARG A 67 0.22 4.35 -14.13
N ALA A 68 0.72 5.53 -13.75
CA ALA A 68 1.55 6.35 -14.62
C ALA A 68 3.00 6.34 -14.14
N THR A 69 3.95 6.23 -15.08
CA THR A 69 5.39 6.39 -14.81
C THR A 69 5.89 7.63 -15.55
N LEU A 70 6.49 8.57 -14.81
CA LEU A 70 6.94 9.85 -15.34
C LEU A 70 8.47 9.90 -15.47
N PRO A 71 9.05 10.02 -16.66
CA PRO A 71 10.47 10.29 -16.82
C PRO A 71 10.80 11.70 -16.28
N LEU A 72 11.83 11.78 -15.44
CA LEU A 72 12.25 13.02 -14.78
C LEU A 72 13.71 13.33 -15.10
N THR A 73 13.92 14.33 -15.95
CA THR A 73 15.26 14.85 -16.28
C THR A 73 15.62 16.05 -15.41
N ASP A 74 14.72 17.03 -15.33
CA ASP A 74 14.87 18.26 -14.54
C ASP A 74 14.06 18.17 -13.23
N PRO A 75 14.70 18.29 -12.05
CA PRO A 75 14.01 18.36 -10.76
C PRO A 75 12.81 19.31 -10.71
N ALA A 76 12.87 20.45 -11.43
CA ALA A 76 11.79 21.44 -11.41
C ALA A 76 10.55 21.01 -12.22
N ALA A 77 10.71 20.13 -13.22
CA ALA A 77 9.64 19.76 -14.13
C ALA A 77 8.56 18.86 -13.49
N SER A 78 8.93 18.07 -12.46
CA SER A 78 7.99 17.17 -11.78
C SER A 78 6.90 17.90 -11.00
N ASN A 79 7.17 19.10 -10.46
CA ASN A 79 6.28 19.74 -9.49
C ASN A 79 5.01 20.34 -10.10
N TYR A 80 4.98 20.62 -11.40
CA TYR A 80 3.92 21.48 -11.95
C TYR A 80 2.55 20.79 -12.09
N ARG A 81 2.45 19.45 -12.14
CA ARG A 81 1.17 18.76 -12.46
C ARG A 81 0.92 17.40 -11.79
N LEU A 82 1.65 17.02 -10.74
CA LEU A 82 1.38 15.73 -10.07
C LEU A 82 -0.05 15.66 -9.51
N GLY A 83 -0.57 16.77 -8.96
CA GLY A 83 -1.91 16.81 -8.37
C GLY A 83 -3.04 16.45 -9.34
N SER A 84 -2.96 16.85 -10.61
CA SER A 84 -3.98 16.48 -11.61
C SER A 84 -3.85 15.02 -12.05
N LEU A 85 -2.63 14.45 -12.02
CA LEU A 85 -2.40 13.05 -12.35
C LEU A 85 -2.91 12.09 -11.27
N VAL A 86 -2.89 12.48 -9.99
CA VAL A 86 -3.44 11.69 -8.87
C VAL A 86 -4.94 11.42 -9.04
N ALA A 87 -5.68 12.33 -9.69
CA ALA A 87 -7.09 12.13 -9.98
C ALA A 87 -7.32 11.08 -11.09
N ALA A 88 -6.41 11.00 -12.07
CA ALA A 88 -6.55 10.16 -13.25
C ALA A 88 -6.01 8.73 -13.07
N TYR A 89 -5.00 8.55 -12.22
CA TYR A 89 -4.31 7.27 -12.01
C TYR A 89 -4.44 6.80 -10.57
N ASP A 90 -4.39 5.48 -10.36
CA ASP A 90 -4.40 4.89 -9.02
C ASP A 90 -3.04 4.99 -8.33
N ILE A 91 -1.95 4.92 -9.12
CA ILE A 91 -0.57 4.95 -8.62
C ILE A 91 0.28 5.84 -9.53
N LEU A 92 1.14 6.66 -8.94
CA LEU A 92 2.16 7.42 -9.64
C LEU A 92 3.55 6.88 -9.33
N ALA A 93 4.39 6.81 -10.35
CA ALA A 93 5.81 6.50 -10.23
C ALA A 93 6.64 7.51 -11.00
N ILE A 94 7.87 7.72 -10.57
CA ILE A 94 8.83 8.56 -11.29
C ILE A 94 10.06 7.77 -11.70
N ARG A 95 10.60 8.13 -12.86
CA ARG A 95 11.81 7.56 -13.46
C ARG A 95 12.88 8.64 -13.60
N PRO A 96 13.71 8.86 -12.56
CA PRO A 96 14.76 9.86 -12.62
C PRO A 96 15.87 9.43 -13.60
N LEU A 97 16.25 10.35 -14.50
CA LEU A 97 17.28 10.12 -15.53
C LEU A 97 18.62 10.81 -15.19
N THR A 98 18.63 11.72 -14.21
CA THR A 98 19.82 12.47 -13.79
C THR A 98 20.05 12.33 -12.28
N ASP A 99 21.30 12.52 -11.82
CA ASP A 99 21.63 12.51 -10.37
C ASP A 99 20.81 13.55 -9.61
N LYS A 100 20.65 14.75 -10.18
CA LYS A 100 19.85 15.82 -9.57
C LYS A 100 18.37 15.41 -9.44
N ALA A 101 17.79 14.82 -10.48
CA ALA A 101 16.42 14.30 -10.44
C ALA A 101 16.26 13.17 -9.41
N PHE A 102 17.23 12.26 -9.35
CA PHE A 102 17.26 11.16 -8.37
C PHE A 102 17.34 11.68 -6.92
N GLN A 103 18.18 12.69 -6.66
CA GLN A 103 18.27 13.31 -5.33
C GLN A 103 16.97 14.01 -4.94
N ASN A 104 16.36 14.76 -5.86
CA ASN A 104 15.06 15.41 -5.63
C ASN A 104 13.96 14.39 -5.35
N ALA A 105 13.90 13.31 -6.14
CA ALA A 105 13.02 12.17 -5.93
C ALA A 105 13.14 11.59 -4.51
N CYS A 106 14.38 11.37 -4.06
CA CYS A 106 14.64 10.80 -2.75
C CYS A 106 14.29 11.74 -1.58
N LEU A 107 14.49 13.05 -1.74
CA LEU A 107 14.47 14.00 -0.62
C LEU A 107 13.16 14.79 -0.51
N THR A 108 12.59 15.23 -1.64
CA THR A 108 11.53 16.25 -1.63
C THR A 108 10.26 15.81 -2.33
N LEU A 109 10.36 14.99 -3.38
CA LEU A 109 9.21 14.67 -4.22
C LEU A 109 8.18 13.77 -3.51
N ASP A 110 6.90 14.11 -3.57
CA ASP A 110 5.80 13.33 -2.99
C ASP A 110 5.24 12.32 -4.01
N VAL A 111 6.02 11.26 -4.26
CA VAL A 111 5.62 10.14 -5.12
C VAL A 111 5.97 8.83 -4.40
N PRO A 112 5.10 7.81 -4.42
CA PRO A 112 5.33 6.58 -3.64
C PRO A 112 6.42 5.68 -4.22
N ILE A 113 6.68 5.75 -5.54
CA ILE A 113 7.58 4.83 -6.25
C ILE A 113 8.64 5.59 -7.05
N ILE A 114 9.89 5.20 -6.87
CA ILE A 114 11.02 5.54 -7.74
C ILE A 114 11.34 4.30 -8.58
N SER A 115 11.01 4.34 -9.87
CA SER A 115 11.21 3.26 -10.85
C SER A 115 12.38 3.60 -11.76
N MET A 116 13.41 2.78 -11.81
CA MET A 116 14.59 3.05 -12.64
C MET A 116 14.83 1.92 -13.64
N ASP A 117 15.45 2.26 -14.76
CA ASP A 117 15.97 1.28 -15.70
C ASP A 117 17.38 0.87 -15.26
N PHE A 118 17.49 -0.29 -14.59
CA PHE A 118 18.77 -0.76 -14.06
C PHE A 118 19.70 -1.29 -15.15
N THR A 119 19.23 -1.45 -16.39
CA THR A 119 20.08 -1.91 -17.51
C THR A 119 21.01 -0.81 -18.02
N GLN A 120 20.74 0.44 -17.67
CA GLN A 120 21.52 1.59 -18.07
C GLN A 120 22.76 1.79 -17.18
N HIS A 121 23.79 2.39 -17.76
CA HIS A 121 24.95 2.83 -16.99
C HIS A 121 24.66 4.20 -16.36
N PHE A 122 24.40 4.25 -15.06
CA PHE A 122 24.19 5.50 -14.35
C PHE A 122 25.51 6.27 -14.18
N GLN A 123 25.48 7.57 -14.45
CA GLN A 123 26.63 8.48 -14.19
C GLN A 123 26.72 8.89 -12.71
N PHE A 124 26.02 8.20 -11.82
CA PHE A 124 25.99 8.46 -10.39
C PHE A 124 25.87 7.15 -9.61
N HIS A 125 26.12 7.24 -8.31
CA HIS A 125 26.07 6.11 -7.40
C HIS A 125 24.90 6.25 -6.43
N PHE A 126 24.29 5.13 -6.05
CA PHE A 126 23.27 5.11 -5.00
C PHE A 126 23.90 5.40 -3.64
N ARG A 127 23.73 6.63 -3.16
CA ARG A 127 24.26 7.08 -1.86
C ARG A 127 23.30 6.63 -0.74
N PRO A 128 23.80 6.02 0.35
CA PRO A 128 22.92 5.53 1.43
C PRO A 128 22.05 6.61 2.08
N LYS A 129 22.57 7.83 2.27
CA LYS A 129 21.81 8.92 2.93
C LYS A 129 20.53 9.30 2.15
N PRO A 130 20.57 9.69 0.86
CA PRO A 130 19.37 9.92 0.07
C PRO A 130 18.44 8.69 0.00
N CYS A 131 18.99 7.50 -0.28
CA CYS A 131 18.17 6.30 -0.41
C CYS A 131 17.41 5.99 0.88
N MET A 132 18.08 6.07 2.03
CA MET A 132 17.44 5.82 3.33
C MET A 132 16.45 6.91 3.72
N ALA A 133 16.67 8.16 3.32
CA ALA A 133 15.70 9.24 3.51
C ALA A 133 14.40 8.94 2.75
N ALA A 134 14.49 8.49 1.49
CA ALA A 134 13.34 8.06 0.69
C ALA A 134 12.56 6.92 1.36
N VAL A 135 13.27 5.87 1.79
CA VAL A 135 12.66 4.71 2.48
C VAL A 135 11.93 5.13 3.75
N THR A 136 12.53 6.01 4.55
CA THR A 136 11.96 6.52 5.81
C THR A 136 10.70 7.35 5.56
N ARG A 137 10.65 8.12 4.46
CA ARG A 137 9.48 8.89 4.04
C ARG A 137 8.33 8.03 3.50
N GLY A 138 8.54 6.73 3.30
CA GLY A 138 7.52 5.84 2.74
C GLY A 138 7.66 5.60 1.23
N VAL A 139 8.65 6.21 0.57
CA VAL A 139 8.94 5.98 -0.85
C VAL A 139 9.64 4.63 -1.02
N ARG A 140 9.38 3.94 -2.13
CA ARG A 140 9.96 2.63 -2.45
C ARG A 140 10.73 2.69 -3.75
N PHE A 141 11.87 2.00 -3.79
CA PHE A 141 12.62 1.78 -5.02
C PHE A 141 12.07 0.54 -5.69
N GLU A 142 11.59 0.67 -6.91
CA GLU A 142 11.11 -0.45 -7.71
C GLU A 142 12.26 -1.06 -8.50
N VAL A 143 12.39 -2.38 -8.43
CA VAL A 143 13.27 -3.19 -9.28
C VAL A 143 12.41 -4.04 -10.21
N CYS A 144 12.55 -3.80 -11.51
CA CYS A 144 11.78 -4.51 -12.54
C CYS A 144 12.59 -5.68 -13.10
N TYR A 145 12.25 -6.92 -12.75
CA TYR A 145 13.09 -8.06 -13.10
C TYR A 145 13.07 -8.39 -14.61
N SER A 146 12.00 -8.06 -15.35
CA SER A 146 11.93 -8.36 -16.79
C SER A 146 12.92 -7.52 -17.59
N GLN A 147 13.41 -6.39 -17.07
CA GLN A 147 14.51 -5.63 -17.67
C GLN A 147 15.76 -6.50 -17.84
N ALA A 148 16.11 -7.32 -16.83
CA ALA A 148 17.26 -8.22 -16.90
C ALA A 148 17.05 -9.36 -17.89
N LEU A 149 15.81 -9.82 -18.08
CA LEU A 149 15.49 -10.90 -19.02
C LEU A 149 15.56 -10.45 -20.48
N ALA A 150 15.14 -9.22 -20.75
CA ALA A 150 15.12 -8.64 -22.09
C ALA A 150 16.46 -8.01 -22.51
N ALA A 151 17.31 -7.64 -21.55
CA ALA A 151 18.58 -6.96 -21.82
C ALA A 151 19.63 -7.86 -22.51
N ASP A 152 20.52 -7.22 -23.25
CA ASP A 152 21.74 -7.83 -23.79
C ASP A 152 22.77 -8.12 -22.68
N ALA A 153 23.91 -8.73 -23.03
CA ALA A 153 24.92 -9.10 -22.02
C ALA A 153 25.43 -7.90 -21.22
N ARG A 154 25.60 -6.74 -21.85
CA ARG A 154 26.04 -5.50 -21.18
C ARG A 154 24.95 -4.95 -20.27
N GLY A 155 23.72 -4.85 -20.75
CA GLY A 155 22.58 -4.39 -19.96
C GLY A 155 22.32 -5.28 -18.74
N ARG A 156 22.50 -6.61 -18.87
CA ARG A 156 22.42 -7.53 -17.72
C ARG A 156 23.53 -7.30 -16.70
N ALA A 157 24.76 -7.05 -17.13
CA ALA A 157 25.86 -6.73 -16.21
C ALA A 157 25.60 -5.42 -15.45
N ASN A 158 25.09 -4.39 -16.14
CA ASN A 158 24.67 -3.14 -15.53
C ASN A 158 23.53 -3.37 -14.53
N PHE A 159 22.52 -4.15 -14.91
CA PHE A 159 21.39 -4.49 -14.05
C PHE A 159 21.84 -5.07 -12.72
N ILE A 160 22.70 -6.10 -12.77
CA ILE A 160 23.22 -6.77 -11.58
C ILE A 160 24.02 -5.79 -10.72
N SER A 161 24.91 -5.00 -11.32
CA SER A 161 25.73 -4.01 -10.62
C SER A 161 24.88 -2.94 -9.92
N ASN A 162 23.92 -2.38 -10.64
CA ASN A 162 23.06 -1.31 -10.14
C ASN A 162 22.10 -1.81 -9.05
N VAL A 163 21.49 -2.98 -9.22
CA VAL A 163 20.61 -3.60 -8.20
C VAL A 163 21.41 -3.91 -6.93
N THR A 164 22.61 -4.51 -7.06
CA THR A 164 23.48 -4.79 -5.91
C THR A 164 23.87 -3.50 -5.17
N SER A 165 24.17 -2.44 -5.92
CA SER A 165 24.49 -1.13 -5.37
C SER A 165 23.30 -0.50 -4.62
N LEU A 166 22.08 -0.62 -5.15
CA LEU A 166 20.85 -0.17 -4.49
C LEU A 166 20.56 -0.98 -3.22
N VAL A 167 20.68 -2.31 -3.27
CA VAL A 167 20.50 -3.20 -2.10
C VAL A 167 21.46 -2.80 -0.98
N ARG A 168 22.73 -2.53 -1.31
CA ARG A 168 23.72 -2.03 -0.36
C ARG A 168 23.36 -0.65 0.20
N ALA A 169 22.93 0.28 -0.64
CA ALA A 169 22.58 1.65 -0.23
C ALA A 169 21.36 1.69 0.71
N THR A 170 20.39 0.81 0.51
CA THR A 170 19.14 0.73 1.29
C THR A 170 19.20 -0.29 2.43
N ARG A 171 20.26 -1.11 2.49
CA ARG A 171 20.34 -2.30 3.35
C ARG A 171 19.18 -3.27 3.11
N GLY A 172 18.77 -3.43 1.85
CA GLY A 172 17.65 -4.28 1.43
C GLY A 172 16.25 -3.80 1.87
N ARG A 173 16.11 -2.55 2.35
CA ARG A 173 14.84 -2.00 2.82
C ARG A 173 14.16 -1.14 1.76
N GLY A 174 12.84 -1.18 1.73
CA GLY A 174 12.04 -0.33 0.84
C GLY A 174 12.23 -0.64 -0.65
N ILE A 175 12.59 -1.88 -0.97
CA ILE A 175 12.65 -2.39 -2.34
C ILE A 175 11.32 -3.05 -2.67
N MET A 176 10.69 -2.57 -3.73
CA MET A 176 9.52 -3.17 -4.37
C MET A 176 10.00 -3.94 -5.60
N ILE A 177 9.33 -5.05 -5.91
CA ILE A 177 9.63 -5.83 -7.09
C ILE A 177 8.39 -5.84 -7.98
N SER A 178 8.62 -5.59 -9.26
CA SER A 178 7.59 -5.65 -10.30
C SER A 178 8.17 -6.31 -11.55
N SER A 179 7.33 -6.63 -12.53
CA SER A 179 7.81 -7.25 -13.77
C SER A 179 8.40 -6.22 -14.73
N GLU A 180 7.66 -5.16 -15.04
CA GLU A 180 7.80 -4.38 -16.29
C GLU A 180 7.74 -5.26 -17.54
N ALA A 181 6.94 -6.33 -17.46
CA ALA A 181 6.72 -7.23 -18.57
C ALA A 181 5.93 -6.53 -19.68
N LYS A 182 6.41 -6.65 -20.93
CA LYS A 182 5.72 -6.19 -22.13
C LYS A 182 4.77 -7.24 -22.71
N ASP A 183 4.97 -8.50 -22.30
CA ASP A 183 4.27 -9.67 -22.79
C ASP A 183 4.24 -10.77 -21.73
N ALA A 184 3.39 -11.76 -21.96
CA ALA A 184 3.20 -12.89 -21.05
C ALA A 184 4.52 -13.66 -20.78
N LEU A 185 5.38 -13.83 -21.79
CA LEU A 185 6.61 -14.62 -21.67
C LEU A 185 7.65 -14.00 -20.73
N SER A 186 7.54 -12.69 -20.47
CA SER A 186 8.41 -11.96 -19.55
C SER A 186 7.98 -12.08 -18.08
N LEU A 187 6.82 -12.67 -17.78
CA LEU A 187 6.35 -12.90 -16.41
C LEU A 187 7.05 -14.10 -15.76
N ARG A 188 7.24 -14.05 -14.44
CA ARG A 188 7.87 -15.12 -13.65
C ARG A 188 7.09 -15.36 -12.37
N ALA A 189 7.13 -16.60 -11.89
CA ALA A 189 6.53 -16.97 -10.63
C ALA A 189 7.23 -16.24 -9.47
N PRO A 190 6.49 -15.86 -8.42
CA PRO A 190 7.04 -15.13 -7.27
C PRO A 190 8.28 -15.79 -6.64
N ALA A 191 8.28 -17.12 -6.54
CA ALA A 191 9.40 -17.87 -5.96
C ALA A 191 10.68 -17.72 -6.79
N ASP A 192 10.58 -17.79 -8.12
CA ASP A 192 11.72 -17.63 -9.03
C ASP A 192 12.28 -16.21 -8.96
N VAL A 193 11.40 -15.21 -8.88
CA VAL A 193 11.81 -13.81 -8.75
C VAL A 193 12.56 -13.58 -7.43
N VAL A 194 12.06 -14.15 -6.32
CA VAL A 194 12.74 -14.07 -5.02
C VAL A 194 14.10 -14.76 -5.06
N ASN A 195 14.18 -15.94 -5.67
CA ASN A 195 15.43 -16.68 -5.81
C ASN A 195 16.45 -15.90 -6.64
N LEU A 196 16.02 -15.31 -7.76
CA LEU A 196 16.86 -14.50 -8.63
C LEU A 196 17.46 -13.30 -7.88
N LEU A 197 16.64 -12.55 -7.14
CA LEU A 197 17.10 -11.38 -6.38
C LEU A 197 17.97 -11.76 -5.18
N ASN A 198 17.76 -12.94 -4.60
CA ASN A 198 18.59 -13.46 -3.52
C ASN A 198 20.04 -13.68 -3.96
N VAL A 199 20.26 -14.13 -5.20
CA VAL A 199 21.60 -14.23 -5.80
C VAL A 199 22.32 -12.88 -5.84
N TRP A 200 21.57 -11.76 -5.94
CA TRP A 200 22.12 -10.40 -5.99
C TRP A 200 22.11 -9.69 -4.62
N GLY A 201 21.93 -10.45 -3.53
CA GLY A 201 22.08 -9.97 -2.16
C GLY A 201 20.80 -9.46 -1.50
N LEU A 202 19.63 -9.63 -2.12
CA LEU A 202 18.35 -9.34 -1.46
C LEU A 202 17.80 -10.61 -0.78
N ASN A 203 17.96 -10.71 0.55
CA ASN A 203 17.46 -11.85 1.32
C ASN A 203 16.01 -12.23 0.96
N SER A 204 15.71 -13.52 0.93
CA SER A 204 14.41 -14.06 0.53
C SER A 204 13.22 -13.46 1.31
N GLU A 205 13.39 -13.17 2.61
CA GLU A 205 12.36 -12.48 3.41
C GLU A 205 12.04 -11.09 2.86
N LYS A 206 13.06 -10.32 2.49
CA LYS A 206 12.91 -8.98 1.88
C LYS A 206 12.39 -9.08 0.45
N GLY A 207 12.81 -10.08 -0.31
CA GLY A 207 12.25 -10.40 -1.62
C GLY A 207 10.74 -10.66 -1.55
N MET A 208 10.29 -11.52 -0.62
CA MET A 208 8.87 -11.80 -0.43
C MET A 208 8.09 -10.55 0.05
N GLN A 209 8.68 -9.74 0.93
CA GLN A 209 8.09 -8.45 1.31
C GLN A 209 7.93 -7.50 0.11
N GLY A 210 8.87 -7.53 -0.84
CA GLY A 210 8.86 -6.72 -2.06
C GLY A 210 7.75 -7.04 -3.05
N LEU A 211 7.18 -8.26 -2.99
CA LEU A 211 6.03 -8.70 -3.82
C LEU A 211 4.69 -8.69 -3.05
N GLY A 212 4.73 -8.55 -1.72
CA GLY A 212 3.56 -8.65 -0.84
C GLY A 212 3.33 -7.38 -0.02
N ALA A 213 3.96 -7.30 1.16
CA ALA A 213 3.65 -6.26 2.15
C ALA A 213 3.99 -4.84 1.68
N ILE A 214 5.10 -4.67 0.96
CA ILE A 214 5.55 -3.37 0.44
C ILE A 214 4.58 -2.83 -0.62
N PRO A 215 4.27 -3.56 -1.72
CA PRO A 215 3.29 -3.08 -2.69
C PRO A 215 1.89 -2.91 -2.11
N ARG A 216 1.45 -3.78 -1.19
CA ARG A 216 0.21 -3.56 -0.45
C ARG A 216 0.17 -2.20 0.24
N SER A 217 1.27 -1.80 0.89
CA SER A 217 1.33 -0.51 1.58
C SER A 217 1.18 0.67 0.62
N ILE A 218 1.71 0.57 -0.61
CA ILE A 218 1.54 1.62 -1.62
C ILE A 218 0.10 1.69 -2.11
N VAL A 219 -0.49 0.56 -2.51
CA VAL A 219 -1.87 0.51 -3.02
C VAL A 219 -2.85 1.10 -2.00
N VAL A 220 -2.72 0.73 -0.73
CA VAL A 220 -3.61 1.23 0.33
C VAL A 220 -3.38 2.72 0.57
N ASN A 221 -2.12 3.18 0.65
CA ASN A 221 -1.83 4.58 0.93
C ASN A 221 -2.28 5.51 -0.20
N GLU A 222 -2.03 5.13 -1.46
CA GLU A 222 -2.47 5.93 -2.62
C GLU A 222 -4.00 5.88 -2.78
N GLY A 223 -4.63 4.75 -2.46
CA GLY A 223 -6.09 4.66 -2.37
C GLY A 223 -6.66 5.67 -1.36
N ILE A 224 -6.09 5.74 -0.15
CA ILE A 224 -6.50 6.69 0.91
C ILE A 224 -6.25 8.14 0.48
N LYS A 225 -5.14 8.44 -0.21
CA LYS A 225 -4.86 9.80 -0.72
C LYS A 225 -5.91 10.26 -1.74
N ARG A 226 -6.53 9.33 -2.47
CA ARG A 226 -7.51 9.63 -3.51
C ARG A 226 -8.94 9.71 -2.98
N SER A 227 -9.34 8.76 -2.13
CA SER A 227 -10.68 8.74 -1.55
C SER A 227 -10.81 9.60 -0.28
N GLY A 228 -9.69 9.98 0.32
CA GLY A 228 -9.66 10.72 1.55
C GLY A 228 -9.18 12.16 1.39
N PHE A 229 -9.69 13.04 2.26
CA PHE A 229 -9.23 14.42 2.38
C PHE A 229 -8.72 14.67 3.79
N ARG A 230 -7.43 15.01 3.92
CA ARG A 230 -6.78 15.35 5.21
C ARG A 230 -7.03 14.33 6.34
N GLY A 231 -7.06 13.04 6.01
CA GLY A 231 -7.25 11.95 6.99
C GLY A 231 -8.70 11.54 7.23
N VAL A 232 -9.67 12.17 6.57
CA VAL A 232 -11.06 11.69 6.50
C VAL A 232 -11.18 10.77 5.29
N ILE A 233 -11.70 9.56 5.46
CA ILE A 233 -11.93 8.58 4.39
C ILE A 233 -13.42 8.53 4.09
N ASP A 234 -13.80 8.67 2.82
CA ASP A 234 -15.18 8.45 2.38
C ASP A 234 -15.48 6.94 2.33
N VAL A 235 -16.45 6.49 3.15
CA VAL A 235 -16.87 5.09 3.22
C VAL A 235 -18.19 4.95 2.47
N VAL A 236 -18.10 4.55 1.21
CA VAL A 236 -19.25 4.48 0.29
C VAL A 236 -20.16 3.28 0.57
N GLU A 237 -19.63 2.20 1.16
CA GLU A 237 -20.42 1.02 1.52
C GLU A 237 -20.05 0.49 2.91
N VAL A 238 -21.06 0.40 3.78
CA VAL A 238 -20.96 -0.30 5.07
C VAL A 238 -21.23 -1.77 4.81
N ALA A 239 -20.30 -2.65 5.18
CA ALA A 239 -20.48 -4.09 5.06
C ALA A 239 -21.82 -4.51 5.67
N LYS A 240 -22.74 -5.02 4.85
CA LYS A 240 -23.98 -5.60 5.34
C LYS A 240 -23.61 -6.81 6.20
N ARG A 241 -24.03 -6.82 7.45
CA ARG A 241 -24.00 -8.04 8.26
C ARG A 241 -24.94 -9.03 7.58
N ASP A 242 -24.44 -10.20 7.24
CA ASP A 242 -25.30 -11.30 6.83
C ASP A 242 -26.22 -11.64 8.01
N GLU A 243 -27.44 -11.12 7.97
CA GLU A 243 -28.51 -11.59 8.84
C GLU A 243 -28.78 -13.04 8.42
N LYS A 244 -28.36 -13.98 9.28
CA LYS A 244 -28.78 -15.37 9.16
C LYS A 244 -30.31 -15.40 9.20
N GLN A 245 -30.93 -15.63 8.05
CA GLN A 245 -32.32 -16.09 7.97
C GLN A 245 -32.41 -17.43 8.70
N GLY A 246 -32.93 -17.40 9.92
CA GLY A 246 -33.42 -18.56 10.65
C GLY A 246 -34.94 -18.60 10.49
N GLU A 247 -35.36 -19.59 9.71
CA GLU A 247 -36.68 -20.18 9.50
C GLU A 247 -37.85 -19.70 10.39
N THR A 248 -38.92 -19.30 9.69
CA THR A 248 -40.31 -19.31 10.15
C THR A 248 -40.75 -20.74 10.46
N ASP A 249 -41.13 -21.00 11.71
CA ASP A 249 -42.10 -22.03 12.05
C ASP A 249 -43.36 -21.33 12.62
N GLU A 250 -44.44 -21.38 11.85
CA GLU A 250 -45.80 -21.21 12.35
C GLU A 250 -46.26 -22.54 12.95
N ASP A 251 -46.72 -22.53 14.20
CA ASP A 251 -47.90 -23.31 14.57
C ASP A 251 -48.58 -22.72 15.82
N GLY A 252 -49.88 -22.45 15.69
CA GLY A 252 -50.67 -21.74 16.69
C GLY A 252 -51.31 -22.64 17.75
N LYS A 253 -51.65 -22.04 18.90
CA LYS A 253 -52.93 -22.25 19.59
C LYS A 253 -53.13 -21.25 20.74
N ALA A 254 -54.30 -20.62 20.73
CA ALA A 254 -54.83 -19.74 21.76
C ALA A 254 -55.20 -20.51 23.04
N SER A 255 -55.02 -19.87 24.19
CA SER A 255 -56.01 -19.94 25.29
C SER A 255 -55.87 -18.74 26.23
N ASP A 256 -57.05 -18.24 26.58
CA ASP A 256 -57.40 -17.07 27.35
C ASP A 256 -57.31 -17.34 28.87
N ALA A 257 -57.01 -16.32 29.69
CA ALA A 257 -57.59 -16.11 31.04
C ALA A 257 -56.87 -15.02 31.86
N THR A 258 -57.67 -14.02 32.20
CA THR A 258 -57.59 -13.04 33.29
C THR A 258 -57.13 -13.57 34.66
N GLY A 259 -56.44 -12.73 35.45
CA GLY A 259 -56.23 -13.02 36.89
C GLY A 259 -55.34 -12.08 37.68
N LYS A 260 -55.95 -11.15 38.41
CA LYS A 260 -55.33 -10.19 39.35
C LYS A 260 -55.02 -10.86 40.71
N LYS A 261 -53.98 -10.33 41.40
CA LYS A 261 -53.76 -10.20 42.86
C LYS A 261 -52.86 -11.19 43.65
N LYS A 262 -51.90 -10.54 44.33
CA LYS A 262 -51.51 -10.62 45.75
C LYS A 262 -50.69 -11.82 46.27
N ASN A 263 -49.39 -11.57 46.41
CA ASN A 263 -48.66 -11.28 47.67
C ASN A 263 -48.86 -12.20 48.90
N LYS A 264 -47.80 -12.93 49.28
CA LYS A 264 -47.27 -13.26 50.63
C LYS A 264 -46.40 -14.52 50.49
N GLY A 265 -45.19 -14.63 51.03
CA GLY A 265 -44.38 -13.77 51.87
C GLY A 265 -43.26 -14.60 52.51
N GLN A 266 -42.15 -13.91 52.81
CA GLN A 266 -41.22 -14.17 53.92
C GLN A 266 -40.29 -15.41 53.79
N ASN A 267 -39.00 -15.36 54.13
CA ASN A 267 -38.34 -14.56 55.17
C ASN A 267 -36.81 -14.56 54.93
N GLN A 268 -36.17 -13.37 54.95
CA GLN A 268 -35.23 -12.88 56.00
C GLN A 268 -33.76 -13.32 55.80
N LYS A 269 -32.72 -12.50 56.00
CA LYS A 269 -32.50 -11.21 56.72
C LYS A 269 -31.14 -10.63 56.25
N ARG A 270 -31.03 -9.36 55.82
CA ARG A 270 -30.60 -8.11 56.53
C ARG A 270 -29.09 -8.05 56.88
N LYS A 271 -28.33 -6.92 56.83
CA LYS A 271 -28.60 -5.46 56.86
C LYS A 271 -27.28 -4.69 56.44
N SER A 272 -27.31 -3.64 55.61
CA SER A 272 -27.17 -2.16 55.86
C SER A 272 -25.78 -1.68 56.29
N ASP A 273 -25.22 -0.51 55.95
CA ASP A 273 -25.62 0.82 55.44
C ASP A 273 -24.46 1.33 54.52
N GLY A 274 -24.53 2.24 53.54
CA GLY A 274 -25.30 3.47 53.34
C GLY A 274 -24.35 4.68 53.48
N GLU A 275 -23.88 5.28 52.36
CA GLU A 275 -23.79 6.75 52.13
C GLU A 275 -23.10 7.12 50.80
N ASP A 276 -23.75 8.05 50.08
CA ASP A 276 -23.39 8.63 48.79
C ASP A 276 -22.16 9.55 48.86
N ALA A 277 -21.21 9.39 47.94
CA ALA A 277 -20.16 10.38 47.69
C ALA A 277 -19.98 10.63 46.18
N GLN A 278 -20.27 11.87 45.76
CA GLN A 278 -20.04 12.37 44.39
C GLN A 278 -18.54 12.33 44.02
N PRO A 279 -18.19 12.11 42.74
CA PRO A 279 -16.80 12.00 42.31
C PRO A 279 -16.08 13.36 42.30
N MET A 280 -15.00 13.46 43.09
CA MET A 280 -14.16 14.67 43.24
C MET A 280 -13.38 15.04 41.97
N SER A 281 -13.31 16.33 41.65
CA SER A 281 -12.62 16.87 40.46
C SER A 281 -11.10 16.72 40.54
N LYS A 282 -10.45 16.44 39.39
CA LYS A 282 -8.99 16.27 39.21
C LYS A 282 -8.15 17.39 39.83
N ARG A 283 -8.72 18.59 40.00
CA ARG A 283 -8.03 19.76 40.58
C ARG A 283 -7.87 19.68 42.10
N GLN A 284 -8.83 19.08 42.82
CA GLN A 284 -8.77 18.91 44.28
C GLN A 284 -7.80 17.79 44.67
N ALA A 285 -7.77 16.69 43.90
CA ALA A 285 -6.81 15.60 44.11
C ALA A 285 -5.35 16.07 43.97
N LYS A 286 -5.07 17.00 43.04
CA LYS A 286 -3.72 17.55 42.84
C LYS A 286 -3.28 18.47 43.98
N LYS A 287 -4.21 19.19 44.62
CA LYS A 287 -3.91 20.06 45.77
C LYS A 287 -3.59 19.27 47.04
N MET A 288 -4.33 18.19 47.31
CA MET A 288 -4.05 17.30 48.45
C MET A 288 -2.74 16.52 48.30
N LYS A 289 -2.38 16.12 47.08
CA LYS A 289 -1.09 15.43 46.80
C LYS A 289 0.13 16.36 46.93
N LEU A 290 -0.06 17.67 46.80
CA LEU A 290 1.02 18.65 47.02
C LEU A 290 1.21 18.95 48.52
N ALA A 291 0.13 18.95 49.30
CA ALA A 291 0.17 19.16 50.74
C ALA A 291 0.85 18.00 51.50
N SER A 292 0.77 16.77 50.98
CA SER A 292 1.38 15.59 51.61
C SER A 292 2.88 15.40 51.34
N ARG A 293 3.51 16.27 50.54
CA ARG A 293 4.97 16.22 50.26
C ARG A 293 5.79 17.27 51.02
N GLY A 294 5.15 18.09 51.88
CA GLY A 294 5.78 19.21 52.58
C GLY A 294 6.22 18.93 54.03
N THR A 295 6.11 17.70 54.54
CA THR A 295 6.39 17.36 55.94
C THR A 295 7.34 16.16 56.05
N GLY A 296 8.63 16.39 55.81
CA GLY A 296 9.70 15.49 56.25
C GLY A 296 10.23 15.94 57.62
N PRO A 297 10.50 15.03 58.57
CA PRO A 297 10.95 15.40 59.90
C PRO A 297 12.46 15.72 59.93
N ASP A 298 12.80 16.91 60.44
CA ASP A 298 14.13 17.26 60.94
C ASP A 298 14.50 16.45 62.19
N LYS A 299 15.75 15.98 62.26
CA LYS A 299 16.57 15.72 63.48
C LYS A 299 17.96 15.25 63.02
N LYS A 300 18.99 16.09 63.19
CA LYS A 300 19.96 16.12 64.30
C LYS A 300 20.85 14.88 64.36
#